data_AF-A0A838GIK3-F1
#
_entry.id   AF-A0A838GIK3-F1
#
_cell.length_a   1.000
_cell.length_b   1.000
_cell.length_c   1.000
_cell.angle_alpha   90.00
_cell.angle_beta   90.00
_cell.angle_gamma   90.00
#
_symmetry.space_group_name_H-M   'P 1'
#
loop_
_entity.id
_entity.type
_entity.pdbx_description
1 polymer ?
#
loop_
_entity_poly.entity_id
_entity_poly.type
_entity_poly.pdbx_seq_one_letter_code
_entity_poly.pdbx_strand_id
1 'polypeptide(L)'
;MPSLNQLTLWTTQHPCSMCAAAIAFVGIGEVWFIADDPSDHSSHDLILASHGSVPYRSLGDPLWWTVSNLLFLYNSAVLEGERARNIEQNRDRYTELVSLTLEFARIDTLGASARSGTALPVALASHLPQLEHVAGRVP
;
A
#
# COMPACT_ATOMS: atom_id res chain seq x y z
N MET A 1 12.63 29.60 -6.59
CA MET A 1 11.94 28.30 -6.42
C MET A 1 12.56 27.61 -5.22
N PRO A 2 11.78 27.14 -4.23
CA PRO A 2 12.33 26.35 -3.14
C PRO A 2 13.03 25.10 -3.72
N SER A 3 14.17 24.72 -3.14
CA SER A 3 14.87 23.49 -3.51
C SER A 3 14.01 22.29 -3.13
N LEU A 4 13.80 21.36 -4.07
CA LEU A 4 13.04 20.12 -3.83
C LEU A 4 13.70 19.24 -2.75
N ASN A 5 14.99 19.46 -2.47
CA ASN A 5 15.76 18.74 -1.46
C ASN A 5 15.26 18.97 -0.03
N GLN A 6 14.30 19.87 0.19
CA GLN A 6 13.63 20.08 1.48
C GLN A 6 12.22 19.50 1.53
N LEU A 7 11.72 18.93 0.43
CA LEU A 7 10.37 18.37 0.37
C LEU A 7 10.37 16.90 0.79
N THR A 8 9.33 16.55 1.54
CA THR A 8 8.98 15.18 1.88
C THR A 8 7.89 14.68 0.93
N LEU A 9 8.15 13.58 0.22
CA LEU A 9 7.14 12.86 -0.53
C LEU A 9 6.45 11.83 0.37
N TRP A 10 5.13 11.96 0.54
CA TRP A 10 4.30 10.96 1.20
C TRP A 10 3.64 10.06 0.16
N THR A 11 3.74 8.75 0.36
CA THR A 11 3.14 7.75 -0.52
C THR A 11 2.51 6.63 0.30
N THR A 12 1.43 6.03 -0.19
CA THR A 12 0.79 4.88 0.46
C THR A 12 1.64 3.62 0.32
N GLN A 13 2.22 3.39 -0.86
CA GLN A 13 3.07 2.24 -1.14
C GLN A 13 4.53 2.68 -1.28
N HIS A 14 5.44 1.78 -0.89
CA HIS A 14 6.85 1.89 -1.15
C HIS A 14 7.09 2.08 -2.66
N PRO A 15 7.75 3.16 -3.11
CA PRO A 15 8.03 3.40 -4.52
C PRO A 15 8.81 2.25 -5.16
N CYS A 16 8.34 1.76 -6.31
CA CYS A 16 9.09 0.80 -7.12
C CYS A 16 10.32 1.45 -7.75
N SER A 17 11.19 0.64 -8.38
CA SER A 17 12.45 1.10 -8.99
C SER A 17 12.31 2.29 -9.95
N MET A 18 11.22 2.32 -10.74
CA MET A 18 10.93 3.45 -11.64
C MET A 18 10.66 4.74 -10.85
N CYS A 19 9.80 4.68 -9.84
CA CYS A 19 9.46 5.83 -9.00
C CYS A 19 10.67 6.29 -8.18
N ALA A 20 11.45 5.35 -7.64
CA ALA A 20 12.66 5.67 -6.88
C ALA A 20 13.70 6.43 -7.73
N ALA A 21 13.91 6.01 -8.98
CA ALA A 21 14.78 6.72 -9.92
C ALA A 21 14.27 8.14 -10.21
N ALA A 22 12.96 8.32 -10.39
CA ALA A 22 12.37 9.64 -10.64
C ALA A 22 12.52 10.57 -9.43
N ILE A 23 12.28 10.07 -8.22
CA ILE A 23 12.43 10.78 -6.94
C ILE A 23 13.87 11.29 -6.77
N ALA A 24 14.85 10.44 -7.04
CA ALA A 24 16.26 10.81 -7.00
C ALA A 24 16.60 11.85 -8.09
N PHE A 25 16.09 11.65 -9.32
CA PHE A 25 16.34 12.54 -10.45
C PHE A 25 15.82 13.98 -10.22
N VAL A 26 14.65 14.13 -9.62
CA VAL A 26 14.09 15.46 -9.31
C VAL A 26 14.65 16.06 -8.02
N GLY A 27 15.39 15.29 -7.22
CA GLY A 27 16.00 15.76 -5.98
C GLY A 27 15.00 15.94 -4.83
N ILE A 28 14.06 15.00 -4.64
CA ILE A 28 13.25 14.99 -3.41
C ILE A 28 14.14 14.79 -2.18
N GLY A 29 13.85 15.50 -1.10
CA GLY A 29 14.63 15.45 0.14
C GLY A 29 14.50 14.14 0.90
N GLU A 30 13.27 13.64 1.07
CA GLU A 30 12.99 12.35 1.70
C GLU A 30 11.65 11.76 1.25
N VAL A 31 11.49 10.46 1.46
CA VAL A 31 10.25 9.72 1.18
C VAL A 31 9.74 9.08 2.46
N TRP A 32 8.45 9.28 2.74
CA TRP A 32 7.70 8.52 3.74
C TRP A 32 6.68 7.65 3.05
N PHE A 33 6.68 6.36 3.37
CA PHE A 33 5.73 5.38 2.83
C PHE A 33 4.98 4.66 3.94
N ILE A 34 3.75 4.22 3.66
CA ILE A 34 2.91 3.55 4.66
C ILE A 34 3.13 2.03 4.64
N ALA A 35 3.11 1.43 3.45
CA ALA A 35 3.20 -0.01 3.28
C ALA A 35 4.19 -0.42 2.19
N ASP A 36 4.77 -1.61 2.31
CA ASP A 36 5.56 -2.21 1.24
C ASP A 36 4.65 -2.57 0.05
N ASP A 37 5.16 -2.44 -1.18
CA ASP A 37 4.42 -2.81 -2.39
C ASP A 37 4.25 -4.34 -2.45
N PRO A 38 3.01 -4.87 -2.38
CA PRO A 38 2.79 -6.32 -2.41
C PRO A 38 3.11 -6.94 -3.78
N SER A 39 3.33 -6.14 -4.83
CA SER A 39 3.80 -6.62 -6.13
C SER A 39 5.33 -6.69 -6.25
N ASP A 40 6.07 -6.12 -5.29
CA ASP A 40 7.53 -6.18 -5.28
C ASP A 40 8.04 -7.39 -4.48
N HIS A 41 8.79 -8.24 -5.18
CA HIS A 41 9.42 -9.45 -4.66
C HIS A 41 10.95 -9.31 -4.57
N SER A 42 11.47 -8.11 -4.83
CA SER A 42 12.88 -7.82 -4.68
C SER A 42 13.32 -8.07 -3.23
N SER A 43 14.56 -8.52 -3.05
CA SER A 43 15.13 -8.58 -1.70
C SER A 43 15.23 -7.17 -1.12
N HIS A 44 15.23 -7.07 0.21
CA HIS A 44 15.39 -5.79 0.91
C HIS A 44 16.64 -5.02 0.41
N ASP A 45 17.75 -5.72 0.15
CA ASP A 45 18.98 -5.11 -0.37
C ASP A 45 18.79 -4.48 -1.76
N LEU A 46 18.05 -5.15 -2.65
CA LEU A 46 17.75 -4.63 -3.99
C LEU A 46 16.83 -3.41 -3.93
N ILE A 47 15.87 -3.42 -3.00
CA ILE A 47 14.99 -2.28 -2.74
C ILE A 47 15.84 -1.09 -2.28
N LEU A 48 16.66 -1.26 -1.24
CA LEU A 48 17.53 -0.21 -0.72
C LEU A 48 18.48 0.35 -1.79
N ALA A 49 19.06 -0.51 -2.62
CA ALA A 49 19.95 -0.09 -3.70
C ALA A 49 19.25 0.83 -4.73
N SER A 50 17.94 0.71 -4.89
CA SER A 50 17.16 1.52 -5.84
C SER A 50 16.95 2.97 -5.39
N HIS A 51 17.14 3.28 -4.10
CA HIS A 51 16.84 4.60 -3.52
C HIS A 51 17.88 5.67 -3.85
N GLY A 52 19.07 5.26 -4.30
CA GLY A 52 20.22 6.16 -4.44
C GLY A 52 20.60 6.78 -3.09
N SER A 53 20.65 8.11 -3.02
CA SER A 53 20.98 8.84 -1.78
C SER A 53 19.75 9.36 -1.02
N VAL A 54 18.54 9.15 -1.53
CA VAL A 54 17.32 9.67 -0.91
C VAL A 54 16.94 8.77 0.27
N PRO A 55 16.69 9.31 1.47
CA PRO A 55 16.24 8.52 2.62
C PRO A 55 14.76 8.14 2.47
N TYR A 56 14.47 6.87 2.76
CA TYR A 56 13.12 6.29 2.78
C TYR A 56 12.78 5.89 4.20
N ARG A 57 11.56 6.23 4.66
CA ARG A 57 11.07 5.95 6.01
C ARG A 57 9.69 5.30 5.93
N SER A 58 9.55 4.19 6.63
CA SER A 58 8.22 3.60 6.85
C SER A 58 7.51 4.36 7.97
N LEU A 59 6.21 4.56 7.81
CA LEU A 59 5.34 5.06 8.89
C LEU A 59 5.30 4.09 10.08
N GLY A 60 5.37 2.78 9.83
CA GLY A 60 5.43 1.75 10.87
C GLY A 60 4.12 1.54 11.64
N ASP A 61 2.97 1.97 11.11
CA ASP A 61 1.65 1.74 11.71
C ASP A 61 0.96 0.51 11.07
N PRO A 62 0.73 -0.59 11.82
CA PRO A 62 0.19 -1.84 11.26
C PRO A 62 -1.22 -1.71 10.68
N LEU A 63 -2.06 -0.84 11.26
CA LEU A 63 -3.41 -0.62 10.76
C LEU A 63 -3.34 0.09 9.42
N TRP A 64 -2.55 1.15 9.32
CA TRP A 64 -2.38 1.88 8.06
C TRP A 64 -1.65 1.06 7.00
N TRP A 65 -0.73 0.19 7.41
CA TRP A 65 -0.11 -0.80 6.52
C TRP A 65 -1.18 -1.72 5.91
N THR A 66 -2.04 -2.28 6.77
CA THR A 66 -3.13 -3.19 6.38
C THR A 66 -4.12 -2.51 5.43
N VAL A 67 -4.56 -1.29 5.78
CA VAL A 67 -5.48 -0.51 4.95
C VAL A 67 -4.86 -0.21 3.58
N SER A 68 -3.61 0.23 3.54
CA SER A 68 -2.93 0.59 2.29
C SER A 68 -2.80 -0.61 1.35
N ASN A 69 -2.39 -1.76 1.87
CA ASN A 69 -2.26 -2.97 1.05
C ASN A 69 -3.61 -3.58 0.66
N LEU A 70 -4.63 -3.50 1.53
CA LEU A 70 -5.99 -3.92 1.17
C LEU A 70 -6.51 -3.10 -0.01
N LEU A 71 -6.40 -1.76 0.06
CA LEU A 71 -6.86 -0.88 -1.01
C LEU A 71 -6.10 -1.09 -2.32
N PHE A 72 -4.79 -1.37 -2.23
CA PHE A 72 -3.98 -1.70 -3.40
C PHE A 72 -4.46 -2.97 -4.11
N LEU A 73 -4.78 -4.02 -3.35
CA LEU A 73 -5.25 -5.29 -3.89
C LEU A 73 -6.74 -5.26 -4.29
N TYR A 74 -7.53 -4.38 -3.67
CA TYR A 74 -8.99 -4.34 -3.78
C TYR A 74 -9.49 -4.22 -5.22
N ASN A 75 -8.93 -3.31 -6.03
CA ASN A 75 -9.41 -3.10 -7.39
C ASN A 75 -9.22 -4.34 -8.27
N SER A 76 -8.05 -4.99 -8.17
CA SER A 76 -7.79 -6.24 -8.89
C SER A 76 -8.73 -7.36 -8.41
N ALA A 77 -8.98 -7.43 -7.10
CA ALA A 77 -9.93 -8.39 -6.53
C ALA A 77 -11.39 -8.15 -6.99
N VAL A 78 -11.83 -6.90 -7.13
CA VAL A 78 -13.18 -6.59 -7.65
C VAL A 78 -13.31 -7.02 -9.12
N LEU A 79 -12.26 -6.83 -9.92
CA LEU A 79 -12.29 -7.09 -11.36
C LEU A 79 -12.10 -8.57 -11.71
N GLU A 80 -11.17 -9.25 -11.05
CA GLU A 80 -10.69 -10.59 -11.42
C GLU A 80 -10.82 -11.61 -10.28
N GLY A 81 -11.22 -11.17 -9.08
CA GLY A 81 -11.36 -12.02 -7.90
C GLY A 81 -10.06 -12.72 -7.54
N GLU A 82 -10.17 -14.00 -7.21
CA GLU A 82 -9.05 -14.87 -6.84
C GLU A 82 -8.01 -15.07 -7.96
N ARG A 83 -8.36 -14.76 -9.21
CA ARG A 83 -7.48 -14.91 -10.37
C ARG A 83 -6.59 -13.70 -10.63
N ALA A 84 -6.83 -12.60 -9.91
CA ALA A 84 -5.97 -11.43 -9.99
C ALA A 84 -4.53 -11.83 -9.64
N ARG A 85 -3.58 -11.49 -10.52
CA ARG A 85 -2.17 -11.90 -10.35
C ARG A 85 -1.58 -11.46 -9.01
N ASN A 86 -1.84 -10.22 -8.59
CA ASN A 86 -1.36 -9.70 -7.30
C ASN A 86 -2.04 -10.37 -6.08
N ILE A 87 -3.26 -10.89 -6.24
CA ILE A 87 -3.92 -11.71 -5.21
C ILE A 87 -3.26 -13.08 -5.12
N GLU A 88 -3.07 -13.75 -6.26
CA GLU A 88 -2.42 -15.05 -6.33
C GLU A 88 -1.01 -15.00 -5.73
N GLN A 89 -0.21 -14.00 -6.11
CA GLN A 89 1.17 -13.81 -5.63
C GLN A 89 1.28 -13.57 -4.13
N ASN A 90 0.24 -13.03 -3.49
CA ASN A 90 0.26 -12.67 -2.08
C ASN A 90 -0.52 -13.64 -1.17
N ARG A 91 -1.16 -14.67 -1.74
CA ARG A 91 -2.03 -15.59 -1.00
C ARG A 91 -1.32 -16.27 0.18
N ASP A 92 -0.07 -16.69 -0.03
CA ASP A 92 0.71 -17.36 1.02
C ASP A 92 1.47 -16.35 1.89
N ARG A 93 1.88 -15.21 1.31
CA ARG A 93 2.66 -14.17 2.01
C ARG A 93 1.81 -13.41 3.02
N TYR A 94 0.56 -13.10 2.66
CA TYR A 94 -0.35 -12.26 3.43
C TYR A 94 -1.76 -12.86 3.45
N THR A 95 -1.89 -14.11 3.90
CA THR A 95 -3.12 -14.91 3.80
C THR A 95 -4.36 -14.21 4.33
N GLU A 96 -4.27 -13.57 5.50
CA GLU A 96 -5.42 -12.95 6.16
C GLU A 96 -5.81 -11.63 5.50
N LEU A 97 -4.82 -10.84 5.08
CA LEU A 97 -5.04 -9.64 4.28
C LEU A 97 -5.76 -9.98 2.97
N VAL A 98 -5.24 -10.96 2.21
CA VAL A 98 -5.83 -11.39 0.95
C VAL A 98 -7.25 -11.90 1.14
N SER A 99 -7.49 -12.69 2.21
CA SER A 99 -8.83 -13.19 2.53
C SER A 99 -9.81 -12.05 2.79
N LEU A 100 -9.41 -11.04 3.58
CA LEU A 100 -10.23 -9.86 3.86
C LEU A 100 -10.47 -9.02 2.60
N THR A 101 -9.45 -8.83 1.76
CA THR A 101 -9.58 -8.12 0.48
C THR A 101 -10.61 -8.78 -0.42
N LEU A 102 -10.55 -10.11 -0.57
CA LEU A 102 -11.50 -10.87 -1.38
C LEU A 102 -12.93 -10.80 -0.81
N GLU A 103 -13.07 -10.83 0.52
CA GLU A 103 -14.37 -10.66 1.17
C GLU A 103 -14.99 -9.29 0.82
N PHE A 104 -14.22 -8.21 0.93
CA PHE A 104 -14.70 -6.85 0.63
C PHE A 104 -14.99 -6.69 -0.85
N ALA A 105 -14.14 -7.26 -1.71
CA ALA A 105 -14.29 -7.15 -3.15
C ALA A 105 -15.53 -7.88 -3.68
N ARG A 106 -15.89 -9.04 -3.09
CA ARG A 106 -17.00 -9.89 -3.54
C ARG A 106 -18.34 -9.15 -3.65
N ILE A 107 -18.57 -8.14 -2.81
CA ILE A 107 -19.80 -7.35 -2.80
C ILE A 107 -19.56 -5.85 -3.08
N ASP A 108 -18.37 -5.51 -3.61
CA ASP A 108 -17.90 -4.12 -3.80
C ASP A 108 -18.14 -3.22 -2.57
N THR A 109 -17.80 -3.71 -1.36
CA THR A 109 -18.09 -3.05 -0.08
C THR A 109 -17.64 -1.59 -0.05
N LEU A 110 -16.49 -1.28 -0.64
CA LEU A 110 -15.88 0.05 -0.59
C LEU A 110 -16.20 0.92 -1.81
N GLY A 111 -16.75 0.35 -2.88
CA GLY A 111 -16.89 1.06 -4.15
C GLY A 111 -17.83 2.27 -4.09
N ALA A 112 -18.94 2.15 -3.36
CA ALA A 112 -19.88 3.26 -3.18
C ALA A 112 -19.19 4.46 -2.50
N SER A 113 -18.50 4.21 -1.38
CA SER A 113 -17.78 5.24 -0.62
C SER A 113 -16.62 5.87 -1.41
N ALA A 114 -15.89 5.05 -2.18
CA ALA A 114 -14.79 5.55 -3.02
C ALA A 114 -15.28 6.51 -4.10
N ARG A 115 -16.47 6.27 -4.67
CA ARG A 115 -17.06 7.10 -5.74
C ARG A 115 -17.81 8.32 -5.22
N SER A 116 -18.23 8.34 -3.95
CA SER A 116 -18.95 9.46 -3.34
C SER A 116 -18.06 10.55 -2.75
N GLY A 117 -16.73 10.38 -2.78
CA GLY A 117 -15.80 11.30 -2.13
C GLY A 117 -15.82 11.24 -0.60
N THR A 118 -16.34 10.13 -0.04
CA THR A 118 -16.34 9.91 1.41
C THR A 118 -14.90 9.80 1.91
N ALA A 119 -14.58 10.50 2.99
CA ALA A 119 -13.25 10.43 3.61
C ALA A 119 -12.94 8.98 4.04
N LEU A 120 -11.71 8.53 3.79
CA LEU A 120 -11.31 7.14 4.02
C LEU A 120 -11.61 6.63 5.44
N PRO A 121 -11.32 7.36 6.53
CA PRO A 121 -11.67 6.89 7.88
C PRO A 121 -13.17 6.65 8.08
N VAL A 122 -14.01 7.45 7.43
CA VAL A 122 -15.48 7.30 7.49
C VAL A 122 -15.92 6.08 6.70
N ALA A 123 -15.34 5.85 5.51
CA ALA A 123 -15.64 4.69 4.68
C ALA A 123 -15.26 3.36 5.36
N LEU A 124 -14.21 3.36 6.18
CA LEU A 124 -13.71 2.16 6.86
C LEU A 124 -14.29 1.95 8.27
N ALA A 125 -15.05 2.89 8.81
CA ALA A 125 -15.46 2.87 10.22
C ALA A 125 -16.22 1.58 10.62
N SER A 126 -17.12 1.08 9.77
CA SER A 126 -17.87 -0.17 10.00
C SER A 126 -17.03 -1.44 9.88
N HIS A 127 -15.81 -1.30 9.37
CA HIS A 127 -14.88 -2.39 9.06
C HIS A 127 -13.63 -2.39 9.93
N LEU A 128 -13.52 -1.40 10.83
CA LEU A 128 -12.36 -1.22 11.68
C LEU A 128 -12.02 -2.47 12.52
N PRO A 129 -12.99 -3.19 13.13
CA PRO A 129 -12.66 -4.40 13.89
C PRO A 129 -11.98 -5.49 13.05
N GLN A 130 -12.42 -5.71 11.80
CA GLN A 130 -11.79 -6.67 10.90
C GLN A 130 -10.39 -6.21 10.47
N LEU A 131 -10.23 -4.91 10.20
CA LEU A 131 -8.94 -4.32 9.83
C LEU A 131 -7.93 -4.42 10.98
N GLU A 132 -8.32 -4.09 12.20
CA GLU A 132 -7.48 -4.20 13.40
C GLU A 132 -7.09 -5.65 13.69
N HIS A 133 -8.01 -6.59 13.49
CA HIS A 133 -7.74 -8.01 13.66
C HIS A 133 -6.66 -8.51 12.69
N VAL A 134 -6.71 -8.12 11.42
CA VAL A 134 -5.66 -8.44 10.44
C VAL A 134 -4.37 -7.68 10.76
N ALA A 135 -4.47 -6.41 11.16
CA ALA A 135 -3.32 -5.58 11.52
C ALA A 135 -2.49 -6.16 12.67
N GLY A 136 -3.11 -6.89 13.60
CA GLY A 136 -2.42 -7.59 14.68
C GLY A 136 -1.61 -8.83 14.25
N ARG A 137 -1.62 -9.18 12.96
CA ARG A 137 -1.05 -10.43 12.42
C ARG A 137 -0.15 -10.25 11.21
N VAL A 138 -0.09 -9.04 10.67
CA VAL A 138 0.83 -8.65 9.59
C VAL A 138 2.19 -8.25 10.17
N PRO A 139 3.27 -8.31 9.38
CA PRO A 139 4.64 -8.02 9.83
C PRO A 139 4.84 -6.63 10.43
#